data_AF-A0A662H616-F1
#
_entry.id   AF-A0A662H616-F1
#
_cell.length_a   1.000
_cell.length_b   1.000
_cell.length_c   1.000
_cell.angle_alpha   90.00
_cell.angle_beta   90.00
_cell.angle_gamma   90.00
#
_symmetry.space_group_name_H-M   'P 1'
#
loop_
_entity.id
_entity.type
_entity.pdbx_description
1 polymer ?
#
loop_
_entity_poly.entity_id
_entity_poly.type
_entity_poly.pdbx_seq_one_letter_code
_entity_poly.pdbx_strand_id
1 'polypeptide(L)'
;MALSSISELERMASNYATKAVHLDRRGEHGTAITMYKRAIEVLLKLASLYPDHSLNEIYLRRVAAYKERIRKLQSGVGIPKEPNGPRGHGTSGTTAHAFTLTEKPNVRWSDVIGLDRVKRAIEE
;
A
#
# COMPACT_ATOMS: atom_id res chain seq x y z
N MET A 1 4.44 -30.76 -1.48
CA MET A 1 3.28 -30.03 -2.02
C MET A 1 2.92 -28.76 -1.23
N ALA A 2 3.20 -28.65 0.08
CA ALA A 2 2.90 -27.42 0.84
C ALA A 2 3.83 -26.22 0.51
N LEU A 3 5.10 -26.48 0.17
CA LEU A 3 6.06 -25.42 -0.18
C LEU A 3 5.73 -24.73 -1.52
N SER A 4 5.19 -25.48 -2.49
CA SER A 4 4.75 -24.92 -3.77
C SER A 4 3.56 -23.98 -3.59
N SER A 5 2.60 -24.31 -2.72
CA SER A 5 1.45 -23.45 -2.45
C SER A 5 1.81 -22.19 -1.66
N ILE A 6 2.77 -22.25 -0.72
CA ILE A 6 3.30 -21.06 -0.03
C ILE A 6 3.94 -20.09 -1.05
N SER A 7 4.84 -20.60 -1.88
CA SER A 7 5.56 -19.80 -2.89
C SER A 7 4.62 -19.15 -3.90
N GLU A 8 3.55 -19.85 -4.30
CA GLU A 8 2.53 -19.30 -5.21
C GLU A 8 1.72 -18.17 -4.58
N LEU A 9 1.30 -18.33 -3.32
CA LEU A 9 0.60 -17.29 -2.57
C LEU A 9 1.51 -16.08 -2.33
N GLU A 10 2.79 -16.29 -2.00
CA GLU A 10 3.77 -15.21 -1.87
C GLU A 10 3.94 -14.43 -3.19
N ARG A 11 4.06 -15.14 -4.32
CA ARG A 11 4.14 -14.53 -5.65
C ARG A 11 2.88 -13.72 -5.95
N MET A 12 1.70 -14.25 -5.62
CA MET A 12 0.43 -13.56 -5.83
C MET A 12 0.31 -12.29 -4.98
N ALA A 13 0.67 -12.36 -3.69
CA ALA A 13 0.71 -11.20 -2.80
C ALA A 13 1.68 -10.13 -3.31
N SER A 14 2.87 -10.53 -3.75
CA SER A 14 3.90 -9.64 -4.30
C SER A 14 3.43 -8.93 -5.58
N ASN A 15 2.77 -9.66 -6.48
CA ASN A 15 2.23 -9.10 -7.72
C ASN A 15 1.15 -8.05 -7.43
N TYR A 16 0.21 -8.33 -6.52
CA TYR A 16 -0.82 -7.36 -6.13
C TYR A 16 -0.19 -6.13 -5.46
N ALA A 17 0.75 -6.31 -4.55
CA ALA A 17 1.43 -5.20 -3.88
C ALA A 17 2.20 -4.30 -4.86
N THR A 18 2.94 -4.90 -5.80
CA THR A 18 3.68 -4.17 -6.83
C THR A 18 2.74 -3.34 -7.71
N LYS A 19 1.63 -3.94 -8.15
CA LYS A 19 0.61 -3.25 -8.94
C LYS A 19 -0.05 -2.13 -8.13
N ALA A 20 -0.33 -2.36 -6.85
CA ALA A 20 -0.89 -1.35 -5.96
C ALA A 20 0.02 -0.13 -5.86
N VAL A 21 1.31 -0.32 -5.57
CA VAL A 21 2.31 0.76 -5.48
C VAL A 21 2.45 1.52 -6.80
N HIS A 22 2.43 0.82 -7.93
CA HIS A 22 2.50 1.46 -9.25
C HIS A 22 1.29 2.37 -9.51
N LEU A 23 0.08 1.89 -9.24
CA LEU A 23 -1.17 2.66 -9.41
C LEU A 23 -1.25 3.83 -8.43
N ASP A 24 -0.84 3.59 -7.20
CA ASP A 24 -0.79 4.58 -6.12
C ASP A 24 0.09 5.78 -6.51
N ARG A 25 1.30 5.51 -7.02
CA ARG A 25 2.22 6.54 -7.52
C ARG A 25 1.66 7.34 -8.71
N ARG A 26 0.73 6.77 -9.47
CA ARG A 26 0.06 7.41 -10.61
C ARG A 26 -1.18 8.22 -10.21
N GLY A 27 -1.57 8.19 -8.94
CA GLY A 27 -2.80 8.84 -8.47
C GLY A 27 -4.08 8.04 -8.71
N GLU A 28 -3.97 6.80 -9.21
CA GLU A 28 -5.11 5.90 -9.47
C GLU A 28 -5.60 5.25 -8.17
N HIS A 29 -6.08 6.08 -7.24
CA HIS A 29 -6.29 5.71 -5.85
C HIS A 29 -7.32 4.58 -5.68
N GLY A 30 -8.42 4.59 -6.43
CA GLY A 30 -9.45 3.54 -6.34
C GLY A 30 -8.93 2.16 -6.72
N THR A 31 -8.18 2.06 -7.83
CA THR A 31 -7.59 0.80 -8.28
C THR A 31 -6.43 0.39 -7.37
N ALA A 32 -5.62 1.34 -6.89
CA ALA A 32 -4.55 1.08 -5.93
C ALA A 32 -5.09 0.46 -4.63
N ILE A 33 -6.16 1.03 -4.05
CA ILE A 33 -6.85 0.50 -2.87
C ILE A 33 -7.29 -0.94 -3.11
N THR A 34 -7.88 -1.23 -4.27
CA THR A 34 -8.34 -2.58 -4.63
C THR A 34 -7.18 -3.57 -4.66
N MET A 35 -6.04 -3.19 -5.24
CA MET A 35 -4.85 -4.05 -5.29
C MET A 35 -4.22 -4.26 -3.92
N TYR A 36 -4.13 -3.22 -3.07
CA TYR A 36 -3.66 -3.38 -1.69
C TYR A 36 -4.57 -4.33 -0.88
N LYS A 37 -5.90 -4.23 -1.04
CA LYS A 37 -6.84 -5.16 -0.38
C LYS A 37 -6.60 -6.62 -0.78
N ARG A 38 -6.38 -6.89 -2.07
CA ARG A 38 -6.04 -8.23 -2.57
C ARG A 38 -4.71 -8.72 -2.01
N ALA A 39 -3.68 -7.87 -1.93
CA ALA A 39 -2.41 -8.25 -1.31
C ALA A 39 -2.59 -8.61 0.18
N ILE A 40 -3.38 -7.83 0.93
CA ILE A 40 -3.70 -8.10 2.35
C ILE A 40 -4.38 -9.46 2.50
N GLU A 41 -5.39 -9.75 1.67
CA GLU A 41 -6.14 -11.01 1.73
C GLU A 41 -5.22 -12.23 1.60
N VAL A 42 -4.30 -12.20 0.64
CA VAL A 42 -3.36 -13.30 0.41
C VAL A 42 -2.36 -13.44 1.55
N LEU A 43 -1.85 -12.32 2.10
CA LEU A 43 -0.94 -12.34 3.24
C LEU A 43 -1.61 -12.88 4.51
N LEU A 44 -2.88 -12.53 4.75
CA LEU A 44 -3.65 -13.06 5.87
C LEU A 44 -3.92 -14.56 5.68
N LYS A 45 -4.21 -15.00 4.44
CA LYS A 45 -4.36 -16.42 4.12
C LYS A 45 -3.07 -17.21 4.37
N LEU A 46 -1.91 -16.65 4.02
CA LEU A 46 -0.60 -17.25 4.33
C LEU A 46 -0.42 -17.41 5.85
N ALA A 47 -0.66 -16.34 6.61
CA ALA A 47 -0.53 -16.38 8.07
C ALA A 47 -1.52 -17.34 8.74
N SER A 48 -2.74 -17.48 8.21
CA SER A 48 -3.75 -18.39 8.77
C SER A 48 -3.49 -19.87 8.44
N LEU A 49 -2.99 -20.15 7.23
CA LEU A 49 -2.76 -21.53 6.78
C LEU A 49 -1.44 -22.11 7.29
N TYR A 50 -0.45 -21.25 7.55
CA TYR A 50 0.89 -21.67 7.94
C TYR A 50 1.36 -20.87 9.15
N PRO A 51 0.75 -21.04 10.34
CA PRO A 51 1.01 -20.21 11.53
C PRO A 51 2.49 -20.24 11.99
N ASP A 52 3.19 -21.36 11.79
CA ASP A 52 4.61 -21.53 12.19
C ASP A 52 5.60 -21.08 11.10
N HIS A 53 5.13 -20.51 10.00
CA HIS A 53 6.01 -20.05 8.93
C HIS A 53 6.84 -18.84 9.37
N SER A 54 8.16 -18.91 9.19
CA SER A 54 9.10 -17.89 9.70
C SER A 54 8.86 -16.48 9.16
N LEU A 55 8.19 -16.35 8.01
CA LEU A 55 7.88 -15.05 7.39
C LEU A 55 6.56 -14.43 7.85
N ASN A 56 5.79 -15.08 8.73
CA ASN A 56 4.48 -14.57 9.15
C ASN A 56 4.54 -13.20 9.80
N GLU A 57 5.58 -12.93 10.59
CA GLU A 57 5.79 -11.61 11.17
C GLU A 57 5.90 -10.52 10.08
N ILE A 58 6.61 -10.82 8.99
CA ILE A 58 6.76 -9.93 7.85
C ILE A 58 5.42 -9.74 7.13
N TYR A 59 4.62 -10.81 6.98
CA TYR A 59 3.28 -10.71 6.38
C TYR A 59 2.38 -9.77 7.17
N LEU A 60 2.35 -9.89 8.49
CA LEU A 60 1.54 -9.05 9.35
C LEU A 60 2.00 -7.58 9.35
N ARG A 61 3.32 -7.34 9.35
CA ARG A 61 3.88 -5.98 9.18
C ARG A 61 3.46 -5.36 7.84
N ARG A 62 3.51 -6.12 6.75
CA ARG A 62 3.06 -5.67 5.41
C ARG A 62 1.55 -5.40 5.39
N VAL A 63 0.74 -6.24 6.02
CA VAL A 63 -0.70 -6.02 6.18
C VAL A 63 -0.99 -4.69 6.89
N ALA A 64 -0.29 -4.40 7.98
CA ALA A 64 -0.45 -3.15 8.70
C ALA A 64 -0.08 -1.94 7.81
N ALA A 65 1.05 -2.00 7.10
CA ALA A 65 1.47 -0.95 6.18
C ALA A 65 0.48 -0.70 5.04
N TYR A 66 -0.07 -1.75 4.43
CA TYR A 66 -1.06 -1.61 3.35
C TYR A 66 -2.40 -1.08 3.86
N LYS A 67 -2.85 -1.52 5.05
CA LYS A 67 -4.04 -0.95 5.70
C LYS A 67 -3.88 0.54 5.95
N GLU A 68 -2.72 0.97 6.44
CA GLU A 68 -2.43 2.38 6.68
C GLU A 68 -2.38 3.18 5.37
N ARG A 69 -1.78 2.63 4.31
CA ARG A 69 -1.79 3.30 3.00
C ARG A 69 -3.20 3.43 2.44
N ILE A 70 -4.03 2.40 2.55
CA ILE A 70 -5.44 2.45 2.15
C ILE A 70 -6.18 3.56 2.89
N ARG A 71 -6.00 3.68 4.22
CA ARG A 71 -6.64 4.75 5.01
C ARG A 71 -6.28 6.13 4.47
N LYS A 72 -4.98 6.39 4.24
CA LYS A 72 -4.50 7.66 3.68
C LYS A 72 -5.08 7.94 2.30
N LEU A 73 -5.15 6.93 1.44
CA LEU A 73 -5.74 7.06 0.10
C LEU A 73 -7.25 7.33 0.18
N GLN A 74 -7.98 6.69 1.09
CA GLN A 74 -9.41 6.93 1.28
C GLN A 74 -9.70 8.31 1.85
N SER A 75 -8.87 8.81 2.78
CA SER A 75 -8.97 10.17 3.30
C SER A 75 -8.68 11.25 2.24
N GLY A 76 -7.84 10.94 1.23
CA GLY A 76 -7.62 11.84 0.08
C GLY A 76 -8.69 11.75 -1.01
N VAL A 77 -9.47 10.67 -1.04
CA VAL A 77 -10.54 10.42 -2.01
C VAL A 77 -11.91 10.91 -1.52
N GLY A 78 -12.05 11.21 -0.22
CA GLY A 78 -13.29 11.67 0.40
C GLY A 78 -13.27 13.13 0.85
N ILE A 79 -13.84 14.01 0.02
CA ILE A 79 -14.68 15.21 0.28
C ILE A 79 -14.29 16.39 -0.64
N PRO A 80 -15.12 16.72 -1.67
CA PRO A 80 -15.36 18.12 -2.04
C PRO A 80 -16.06 18.75 -0.85
N LYS A 81 -15.38 19.63 -0.11
CA LYS A 81 -16.00 20.32 1.02
C LYS A 81 -16.79 21.48 0.42
N GLU A 82 -18.00 21.20 -0.06
CA GLU A 82 -18.95 22.28 -0.33
C GLU A 82 -19.22 23.01 0.99
N PRO A 83 -19.09 24.35 1.03
CA PRO A 83 -19.26 25.12 2.23
C PRO A 83 -20.74 25.47 2.36
N ASN A 84 -21.49 24.72 3.17
CA ASN A 84 -22.81 25.17 3.59
C ASN A 84 -22.81 25.57 5.07
N GLY A 85 -22.44 26.83 5.27
CA GLY A 85 -22.65 27.60 6.50
C GLY A 85 -22.72 29.08 6.11
N PRO A 86 -23.85 29.79 6.32
CA PRO A 86 -23.99 31.14 5.85
C PRO A 86 -23.30 32.07 6.84
N ARG A 87 -22.20 32.71 6.44
CA ARG A 87 -21.77 34.04 6.94
C ARG A 87 -20.44 34.48 6.34
N GLY A 88 -20.49 35.63 5.65
CA GLY A 88 -19.56 36.73 5.89
C GLY A 88 -18.27 36.75 5.08
N HIS A 89 -18.30 37.55 4.01
CA HIS A 89 -17.36 38.66 3.74
C HIS A 89 -15.85 38.35 3.56
N GLY A 90 -15.32 38.71 2.39
CA GLY A 90 -13.91 39.15 2.28
C GLY A 90 -13.09 38.55 1.14
N THR A 91 -13.14 39.20 -0.03
CA THR A 91 -11.99 39.57 -0.89
C THR A 91 -10.76 38.65 -1.02
N SER A 92 -10.53 38.23 -2.28
CA SER A 92 -9.25 38.23 -3.02
C SER A 92 -7.97 37.68 -2.39
N GLY A 93 -7.31 36.77 -3.11
CA GLY A 93 -5.85 36.70 -3.11
C GLY A 93 -5.25 35.30 -3.15
N THR A 94 -4.77 34.93 -4.34
CA THR A 94 -3.57 34.13 -4.60
C THR A 94 -2.65 33.92 -3.39
N THR A 95 -2.37 32.67 -2.99
CA THR A 95 -1.00 32.18 -2.74
C THR A 95 -1.00 30.69 -2.40
N ALA A 96 -0.07 29.99 -3.05
CA ALA A 96 0.31 28.62 -2.76
C ALA A 96 0.94 28.46 -1.36
N HIS A 97 0.95 27.20 -0.90
CA HIS A 97 1.75 26.61 0.16
C HIS A 97 1.44 26.97 1.63
N ALA A 98 0.98 25.97 2.39
CA ALA A 98 1.41 25.77 3.77
C ALA A 98 1.28 24.30 4.16
N PHE A 99 2.39 23.60 3.97
CA PHE A 99 2.70 22.27 4.47
C PHE A 99 2.79 22.31 6.00
N THR A 100 1.91 21.61 6.72
CA THR A 100 2.15 21.28 8.14
C THR A 100 2.49 19.81 8.27
N LEU A 101 3.80 19.58 8.35
CA LEU A 101 4.45 18.35 8.76
C LEU A 101 3.82 17.76 10.04
N THR A 102 3.44 16.50 9.96
CA THR A 102 3.61 15.57 11.08
C THR A 102 4.41 14.38 10.58
N GLU A 103 5.67 14.37 11.05
CA GLU A 103 6.70 13.32 11.02
C GLU A 103 6.76 12.36 9.82
N LYS A 104 7.85 12.50 9.06
CA LYS A 104 8.33 11.49 8.12
C LYS A 104 8.76 10.23 8.90
N PRO A 105 8.14 9.05 8.71
CA PRO A 105 8.91 7.83 8.87
C PRO A 105 9.99 7.84 7.78
N ASN A 106 11.25 7.90 8.21
CA ASN A 106 12.42 7.80 7.37
C ASN A 106 12.56 6.36 6.83
N VAL A 107 11.65 5.94 5.97
CA VAL A 107 11.71 4.63 5.31
C VAL A 107 12.37 4.79 3.95
N ARG A 108 13.58 4.26 3.83
CA ARG A 108 14.29 4.20 2.54
C ARG A 108 13.77 2.96 1.80
N TRP A 109 13.67 3.06 0.49
CA TRP A 109 13.25 1.94 -0.37
C TRP A 109 14.16 0.72 -0.29
N SER A 110 15.35 0.85 0.33
CA SER A 110 16.25 -0.25 0.70
C SER A 110 15.70 -1.18 1.80
N ASP A 111 14.68 -0.76 2.56
CA ASP A 111 14.02 -1.59 3.58
C ASP A 111 12.91 -2.48 2.97
N VAL A 112 12.62 -2.30 1.68
CA VAL A 112 11.74 -3.19 0.91
C VAL A 112 12.57 -4.36 0.42
N ILE A 113 12.83 -5.30 1.34
CA ILE A 113 13.56 -6.53 1.04
C ILE A 113 12.75 -7.37 0.05
N GLY A 114 13.33 -7.69 -1.12
CA GLY A 114 12.86 -8.81 -1.95
C GLY A 114 12.67 -8.62 -3.47
N LEU A 115 13.36 -7.70 -4.14
CA LEU A 115 13.45 -7.72 -5.62
C LEU A 115 14.79 -8.25 -6.17
N ASP A 116 15.67 -8.76 -5.32
CA ASP A 116 17.00 -9.29 -5.71
C ASP A 116 17.00 -10.74 -6.22
N ARG A 117 15.85 -11.28 -6.65
CA ARG A 117 15.78 -12.59 -7.31
C ARG A 117 14.95 -12.61 -8.59
N VAL A 118 14.99 -11.53 -9.37
CA VAL A 118 14.47 -11.55 -10.76
C VAL A 118 15.53 -11.99 -11.79
N LYS A 119 16.68 -12.54 -11.38
CA LYS A 119 17.65 -13.13 -12.33
C LYS A 119 18.12 -14.53 -11.95
N ARG A 120 17.37 -15.54 -12.41
CA ARG A 120 17.89 -16.69 -13.19
C ARG A 120 16.74 -17.62 -13.58
N ALA A 121 15.98 -17.20 -14.59
CA ALA A 121 15.45 -18.13 -15.57
C ALA A 121 16.19 -17.77 -16.87
N ILE A 122 16.68 -18.77 -17.60
CA ILE A 122 17.53 -18.70 -18.80
C ILE A 122 19.03 -18.75 -18.48
N GLU A 123 19.57 -19.96 -18.30
CA GLU A 123 20.56 -20.57 -19.20
C GLU A 123 20.71 -22.06 -18.81
N GLU A 124 20.33 -22.92 -19.76
CA GLU A 124 20.45 -24.40 -19.84
C GLU A 124 19.87 -25.32 -18.75
#